data_AF-A0A3A4APK4-F1
#
_entry.id   AF-A0A3A4APK4-F1
#
_cell.length_a   1.000
_cell.length_b   1.000
_cell.length_c   1.000
_cell.angle_alpha   90.00
_cell.angle_beta   90.00
_cell.angle_gamma   90.00
#
_symmetry.space_group_name_H-M   'P 1'
#
loop_
_entity.id
_entity.type
_entity.pdbx_description
1 polymer ?
#
loop_
_entity_poly.entity_id
_entity_poly.type
_entity_poly.pdbx_seq_one_letter_code
_entity_poly.pdbx_strand_id
1 'polypeptide(L)'
;MVAVIVALWGRSWVLFSAPYLVLFVLAYLTGLILLALLRIRPDWLRALVAAGAVYAIASVTPFVDTMTHYPYHVIRCGGLPVVATGFAAAMSYNVPGDEDYAVTPFDETFFCTEKEAKTAGYDHDDF
;
A
#
# COMPACT_ATOMS: atom_id res chain seq x y z
N MET A 1 28.71 9.20 8.12
CA MET A 1 27.53 8.32 8.00
C MET A 1 26.29 9.20 8.04
N VAL A 2 25.76 9.56 6.87
CA VAL A 2 24.57 10.43 6.75
C VAL A 2 23.44 9.52 6.23
N ALA A 3 22.42 9.29 7.06
CA ALA A 3 21.22 8.57 6.65
C ALA A 3 20.27 9.57 6.00
N VAL A 4 19.80 9.27 4.79
CA VAL A 4 18.83 10.10 4.07
C VAL A 4 17.44 9.54 4.33
N ILE A 5 16.59 10.30 5.02
CA ILE A 5 15.17 10.00 5.20
C ILE A 5 14.45 10.61 4.00
N VAL A 6 14.09 9.78 3.01
CA VAL A 6 13.30 10.22 1.86
C VAL A 6 11.84 10.25 2.28
N ALA A 7 11.42 11.38 2.84
CA ALA A 7 10.04 11.63 3.20
C ALA A 7 9.26 12.08 1.94
N LEU A 8 8.27 11.27 1.56
CA LEU A 8 7.15 11.57 0.66
C LEU A 8 6.86 13.07 0.53
N TRP A 9 7.39 13.71 -0.52
CA TRP A 9 7.07 15.09 -0.86
C TRP A 9 6.57 15.12 -2.31
N GLY A 10 5.30 15.49 -2.48
CA GLY A 10 5.01 16.40 -3.60
C GLY A 10 3.92 16.06 -4.62
N ARG A 11 3.02 15.08 -4.43
CA ARG A 11 1.83 15.00 -5.33
C ARG A 11 0.54 14.49 -4.63
N SER A 12 -0.27 15.48 -4.22
CA SER A 12 -1.71 15.45 -3.89
C SER A 12 -2.26 14.34 -2.96
N TRP A 13 -1.89 14.36 -1.69
CA TRP A 13 -2.61 13.62 -0.64
C TRP A 13 -4.12 13.94 -0.59
N VAL A 14 -4.53 15.14 -1.02
CA VAL A 14 -5.92 15.61 -1.03
C VAL A 14 -6.81 14.85 -2.02
N LEU A 15 -6.26 14.44 -3.18
CA LEU A 15 -7.02 13.70 -4.20
C LEU A 15 -7.31 12.25 -3.78
N PHE A 16 -6.44 11.65 -2.98
CA PHE A 16 -6.66 10.32 -2.39
C PHE A 16 -7.51 10.39 -1.12
N SER A 17 -7.36 11.44 -0.29
CA SER A 17 -8.04 11.50 1.01
C SER A 17 -9.55 11.71 0.89
N ALA A 18 -10.01 12.52 -0.07
CA ALA A 18 -11.43 12.82 -0.24
C ALA A 18 -12.30 11.59 -0.62
N PRO A 19 -11.98 10.81 -1.68
CA PRO A 19 -12.75 9.61 -2.02
C PRO A 19 -12.64 8.55 -0.92
N TYR A 20 -11.50 8.45 -0.24
CA TYR A 20 -11.33 7.54 0.88
C TYR A 20 -12.24 7.89 2.07
N LEU A 21 -12.32 9.18 2.46
CA LEU A 21 -13.21 9.64 3.52
C LEU A 21 -14.69 9.42 3.16
N VAL A 22 -15.08 9.65 1.91
CA VAL A 22 -16.45 9.39 1.45
C VAL A 22 -16.78 7.91 1.55
N LEU A 23 -15.89 7.02 1.10
CA LEU A 23 -16.06 5.57 1.24
C LEU A 23 -16.14 5.15 2.70
N PHE A 24 -15.30 5.73 3.56
CA PHE A 24 -15.30 5.47 5.00
C PHE A 24 -16.63 5.86 5.66
N VAL A 25 -17.16 7.06 5.37
CA VAL A 25 -18.44 7.54 5.89
C VAL A 25 -19.60 6.66 5.39
N LEU A 26 -19.59 6.26 4.11
CA LEU A 26 -20.62 5.37 3.55
C LEU A 26 -20.59 3.99 4.22
N ALA A 27 -19.41 3.39 4.39
CA ALA A 27 -19.25 2.13 5.09
C ALA A 27 -19.75 2.22 6.54
N TYR A 28 -19.41 3.30 7.24
CA TYR A 28 -19.86 3.56 8.61
C TYR A 28 -21.38 3.67 8.72
N LEU A 29 -22.03 4.46 7.85
CA LEU A 29 -23.49 4.61 7.84
C LEU A 29 -24.19 3.29 7.51
N THR A 30 -23.65 2.52 6.56
CA THR A 30 -24.19 1.21 6.18
C THR A 30 -24.10 0.23 7.35
N GLY A 31 -22.99 0.24 8.09
CA GLY A 31 -22.81 -0.54 9.32
C GLY A 31 -23.81 -0.17 10.41
N LEU A 32 -24.07 1.13 10.62
CA LEU A 32 -25.08 1.60 11.59
C LEU A 32 -26.50 1.18 11.21
N ILE A 33 -26.86 1.26 9.92
CA ILE A 33 -28.18 0.83 9.43
C ILE A 33 -28.35 -0.68 9.61
N LEU A 34 -27.32 -1.47 9.29
CA LEU A 34 -27.30 -2.92 9.53
C LEU A 34 -27.47 -3.25 11.02
N LEU A 35 -26.75 -2.56 11.90
CA LEU A 35 -26.89 -2.70 13.36
C LEU A 35 -28.29 -2.34 13.85
N ALA A 36 -28.88 -1.25 13.35
CA ALA A 36 -30.23 -0.85 13.70
C ALA A 36 -31.28 -1.88 13.24
N LEU A 37 -31.14 -2.42 12.03
CA LEU A 37 -32.00 -3.48 11.50
C LEU A 37 -31.84 -4.79 12.29
N LEU A 38 -30.61 -5.15 12.65
CA LEU A 38 -30.31 -6.31 13.49
C LEU A 38 -30.88 -6.17 14.89
N ARG A 39 -30.94 -4.96 15.45
CA ARG A 39 -31.55 -4.71 16.76
C ARG A 39 -33.04 -5.07 16.80
N ILE A 40 -33.74 -5.05 15.68
CA ILE A 40 -35.18 -5.38 15.59
C ILE A 40 -35.39 -6.88 15.27
N ARG A 41 -34.35 -7.61 14.84
CA ARG A 41 -34.43 -9.00 14.40
C ARG A 41 -34.18 -10.02 15.54
N PRO A 42 -34.71 -11.25 15.42
CA PRO A 42 -34.48 -12.35 16.36
C PRO A 42 -33.00 -12.77 16.42
N ASP A 43 -32.58 -13.30 17.57
CA ASP A 43 -31.16 -13.50 17.91
C ASP A 43 -30.40 -14.44 16.96
N TRP A 44 -31.07 -15.40 16.32
CA TRP A 44 -30.43 -16.29 15.34
C TRP A 44 -29.98 -15.57 14.05
N LEU A 45 -30.71 -14.52 13.63
CA LEU A 45 -30.31 -13.69 12.49
C LEU A 45 -29.12 -12.79 12.84
N ARG A 46 -29.02 -12.33 14.08
CA ARG A 46 -27.85 -11.58 14.57
C ARG A 46 -26.60 -12.44 14.56
N ALA A 47 -26.70 -13.69 15.01
CA ALA A 47 -25.59 -14.64 15.00
C ALA A 47 -25.08 -14.91 13.57
N LEU A 48 -25.99 -15.09 12.60
CA LEU A 48 -25.63 -15.28 11.19
C LEU A 48 -24.90 -14.06 10.60
N VAL A 49 -25.39 -12.84 10.87
CA VAL A 49 -24.73 -11.64 10.35
C VAL A 49 -23.39 -11.39 11.03
N ALA A 50 -23.26 -11.65 12.33
CA ALA A 50 -21.98 -11.56 13.02
C ALA A 50 -20.97 -12.57 12.43
N ALA A 51 -21.38 -13.81 12.19
CA ALA A 51 -20.53 -14.82 11.57
C ALA A 51 -20.12 -14.40 10.14
N GLY A 52 -21.05 -13.89 9.34
CA GLY A 52 -20.77 -13.39 7.99
C GLY A 52 -19.81 -12.20 7.99
N ALA A 53 -19.99 -11.25 8.91
CA ALA A 53 -19.10 -10.10 9.06
C ALA A 53 -17.68 -10.53 9.49
N VAL A 54 -17.57 -11.42 10.47
CA VAL A 54 -16.27 -11.97 10.90
C VAL A 54 -15.58 -12.70 9.76
N TYR A 55 -16.31 -13.52 8.99
CA TYR A 55 -15.76 -14.21 7.82
C TYR A 55 -15.28 -13.24 6.75
N ALA A 56 -16.08 -12.21 6.43
CA ALA A 56 -15.70 -11.20 5.45
C ALA A 56 -14.45 -10.43 5.89
N ILE A 57 -14.37 -10.00 7.16
CA ILE A 57 -13.19 -9.33 7.71
C ILE A 57 -11.97 -10.25 7.66
N ALA A 58 -12.11 -11.51 8.08
CA ALA A 58 -11.06 -12.52 8.07
C ALA A 58 -10.53 -12.81 6.65
N SER A 59 -11.41 -12.81 5.64
CA SER A 59 -11.01 -13.04 4.25
C SER A 59 -10.19 -11.91 3.63
N VAL A 60 -10.36 -10.67 4.11
CA VAL A 60 -9.65 -9.49 3.59
C VAL A 60 -8.42 -9.17 4.42
N THR A 61 -8.29 -9.69 5.64
CA THR A 61 -7.12 -9.45 6.52
C THR A 61 -5.77 -9.79 5.87
N PRO A 62 -5.58 -10.91 5.14
CA PRO A 62 -4.29 -11.20 4.52
C PRO A 62 -3.91 -10.23 3.39
N PHE A 63 -4.88 -9.51 2.80
CA PHE A 63 -4.61 -8.45 1.81
C PHE A 63 -4.11 -7.15 2.46
N VAL A 64 -4.45 -6.92 3.73
CA VAL A 64 -3.99 -5.74 4.47
C VAL A 64 -2.55 -5.96 4.95
N ASP A 65 -2.19 -7.19 5.30
CA ASP A 65 -0.87 -7.53 5.86
C ASP A 65 0.30 -7.17 4.92
N THR A 66 0.11 -7.39 3.61
CA THR A 66 1.08 -7.00 2.58
C THR A 66 1.18 -5.48 2.41
N MET A 67 0.10 -4.72 2.66
CA MET A 67 0.10 -3.25 2.61
C MET A 67 0.55 -2.58 3.92
N THR A 68 0.52 -3.29 5.06
CA THR A 68 0.92 -2.74 6.37
C THR A 68 2.41 -2.82 6.67
N HIS A 69 3.22 -3.36 5.77
CA HIS A 69 4.67 -3.20 5.84
C HIS A 69 4.99 -1.72 5.56
N TYR A 70 5.06 -0.91 6.62
CA TYR A 70 5.60 0.45 6.55
C TYR A 70 7.04 0.34 6.01
N PRO A 71 7.33 0.81 4.78
CA PRO A 71 8.60 0.53 4.14
C PRO A 71 9.60 1.57 4.62
N TYR A 72 10.06 1.46 5.86
CA TYR A 72 11.21 2.22 6.33
C TYR A 72 12.48 1.48 5.92
N HIS A 73 13.01 1.81 4.75
CA HIS A 73 14.25 1.22 4.24
C HIS A 73 15.43 2.13 4.56
N VAL A 74 16.42 1.59 5.27
CA VAL A 74 17.70 2.29 5.52
C VAL A 74 18.73 1.75 4.55
N ILE A 75 19.04 2.55 3.53
CA ILE A 75 19.96 2.16 2.47
C ILE A 75 21.23 3.00 2.57
N ARG A 76 22.38 2.35 2.44
CA ARG A 76 23.71 2.99 2.58
C ARG A 76 24.43 3.05 1.24
N CYS A 77 23.80 3.69 0.27
CA CYS A 77 24.46 4.13 -0.95
C CYS A 77 24.97 5.55 -0.70
N GLY A 78 26.14 5.93 -1.21
CA GLY A 78 26.69 7.29 -1.04
C GLY A 78 25.87 8.42 -1.69
N GLY A 79 24.59 8.17 -2.00
CA GLY A 79 23.63 9.00 -2.72
C GLY A 79 22.25 8.34 -2.71
N LEU A 80 21.32 8.85 -3.52
CA LEU A 80 20.00 8.24 -3.69
C LEU A 80 20.13 6.85 -4.36
N PRO A 81 19.39 5.84 -3.87
CA PRO A 81 19.45 4.49 -4.43
C PRO A 81 18.63 4.39 -5.73
N VAL A 82 18.93 3.38 -6.53
CA VAL A 82 18.06 2.87 -7.58
C VAL A 82 16.94 2.08 -6.91
N VAL A 83 15.69 2.40 -7.24
CA VAL A 83 14.49 1.84 -6.61
C VAL A 83 13.91 0.80 -7.54
N ALA A 84 13.72 -0.43 -7.06
CA ALA A 84 13.24 -1.55 -7.87
C ALA A 84 11.99 -2.20 -7.27
N THR A 85 11.05 -2.55 -8.13
CA THR A 85 9.81 -3.25 -7.78
C THR A 85 9.71 -4.55 -8.55
N GLY A 86 9.28 -5.63 -7.89
CA GLY A 86 8.82 -6.86 -8.53
C GLY A 86 7.29 -6.98 -8.53
N PHE A 87 6.58 -5.91 -8.14
CA PHE A 87 5.13 -5.93 -8.02
C PHE A 87 4.49 -6.09 -9.41
N ALA A 88 3.51 -6.99 -9.51
CA ALA A 88 2.74 -7.28 -10.72
C ALA A 88 3.54 -7.82 -11.93
N ALA A 89 4.63 -8.56 -11.70
CA ALA A 89 5.44 -9.25 -12.73
C ALA A 89 6.22 -8.34 -13.68
N ALA A 90 6.26 -7.04 -13.44
CA ALA A 90 7.23 -6.14 -14.05
C ALA A 90 8.38 -5.98 -13.06
N MET A 91 9.48 -6.70 -13.29
CA MET A 91 10.74 -6.45 -12.58
C MET A 91 11.35 -5.18 -13.18
N SER A 92 10.95 -4.02 -12.69
CA SER A 92 11.43 -2.72 -13.17
C SER A 92 12.19 -1.94 -12.10
N TYR A 93 12.98 -0.95 -12.52
CA TYR A 93 13.63 0.01 -11.63
C TYR A 93 13.62 1.43 -12.18
N ASN A 94 13.67 2.38 -11.25
CA ASN A 94 13.83 3.82 -11.49
C ASN A 94 15.16 4.32 -10.90
N VAL A 95 15.84 5.20 -11.62
CA VAL A 95 17.09 5.83 -11.19
C VAL A 95 16.88 7.27 -10.70
N PRO A 96 17.73 7.77 -9.78
CA PRO A 96 17.66 9.15 -9.35
C PRO A 96 17.90 10.11 -10.53
N GLY A 97 16.84 10.76 -11.00
CA GLY A 97 16.87 11.64 -12.17
C GLY A 97 15.68 11.46 -13.10
N ASP A 98 15.00 10.31 -13.03
CA ASP A 98 13.79 10.04 -13.81
C ASP A 98 12.63 10.91 -13.33
N GLU A 99 11.72 11.25 -14.24
CA GLU A 99 10.56 12.12 -13.94
C GLU A 99 9.68 11.52 -12.85
N ASP A 100 9.54 10.19 -12.85
CA ASP A 100 8.72 9.42 -11.93
C ASP A 100 9.53 8.72 -10.81
N TYR A 101 10.76 9.19 -10.54
CA TYR A 101 11.54 8.67 -9.42
C TYR A 101 10.80 8.89 -8.08
N ALA A 102 10.28 7.80 -7.53
CA ALA A 102 9.60 7.77 -6.25
C ALA A 102 9.89 6.47 -5.51
N VAL A 103 9.79 6.53 -4.18
CA VAL A 103 9.77 5.33 -3.32
C VAL A 103 8.34 5.13 -2.85
N THR A 104 7.75 4.02 -3.23
CA THR A 104 6.40 3.59 -2.95
C THR A 104 6.41 2.36 -2.02
N PRO A 105 5.28 2.03 -1.38
CA PRO A 105 5.17 0.81 -0.59
C PRO A 105 5.29 -0.49 -1.37
N PHE A 106 5.30 -0.43 -2.71
CA PHE A 106 5.47 -1.60 -3.58
C PHE A 106 6.93 -1.82 -3.99
N ASP A 107 7.84 -0.92 -3.58
CA ASP A 107 9.27 -1.05 -3.83
C ASP A 107 9.90 -1.89 -2.73
N GLU A 108 10.30 -3.10 -3.12
CA GLU A 108 10.83 -4.11 -2.20
C GLU A 108 12.35 -4.18 -2.22
N THR A 109 12.99 -3.69 -3.29
CA THR A 109 14.42 -3.84 -3.51
C THR A 109 15.08 -2.50 -3.86
N PHE A 110 16.27 -2.28 -3.32
CA PHE A 110 17.04 -1.05 -3.55
C PHE A 110 18.48 -1.40 -3.90
N PHE A 111 19.00 -0.76 -4.95
CA PHE A 111 20.37 -0.96 -5.42
C PHE A 111 21.17 0.35 -5.31
N CYS A 112 22.48 0.26 -5.18
CA CYS A 112 23.34 1.45 -5.16
C CYS A 112 23.74 1.90 -6.56
N THR A 113 23.67 0.99 -7.55
CA THR A 113 23.98 1.32 -8.94
C THR A 113 23.00 0.65 -9.89
N GLU A 114 22.78 1.26 -11.06
CA GLU A 114 21.98 0.68 -12.14
C GLU A 114 22.52 -0.68 -12.62
N LYS A 115 23.85 -0.85 -12.54
CA LYS A 115 24.51 -2.11 -12.90
C LYS A 115 24.09 -3.26 -11.99
N GLU A 116 23.90 -3.01 -10.70
CA GLU A 116 23.43 -4.03 -9.75
C GLU A 116 21.99 -4.45 -10.09
N ALA A 117 21.12 -3.49 -10.39
CA ALA A 117 19.73 -3.76 -10.78
C ALA A 117 19.64 -4.61 -12.06
N LYS A 118 20.38 -4.22 -13.11
CA LYS A 118 20.45 -4.98 -14.37
C LYS A 118 21.01 -6.40 -14.18
N THR A 119 22.00 -6.56 -13.31
CA THR A 119 22.58 -7.88 -13.01
C THR A 119 21.59 -8.78 -12.27
N ALA A 120 20.72 -8.18 -11.46
CA ALA A 120 19.63 -8.87 -10.76
C ALA A 120 18.42 -9.18 -11.67
N GLY A 121 18.46 -8.77 -12.95
CA GLY A 121 17.41 -9.08 -13.93
C GLY A 121 16.25 -8.09 -13.95
N TYR A 122 16.43 -6.88 -13.41
CA TYR A 122 15.45 -5.81 -13.52
C TYR A 122 15.70 -4.97 -14.78
N ASP A 123 14.62 -4.47 -15.38
CA ASP A 123 14.63 -3.59 -16.55
C ASP A 123 14.37 -2.12 -16.15
N HIS A 124 14.86 -1.16 -16.93
CA HIS A 124 14.60 0.26 -16.65
C HIS A 124 13.15 0.60 -16.98
N ASP A 125 12.46 1.32 -16.10
CA ASP A 125 11.13 1.84 -16.38
C ASP A 125 11.22 3.10 -17.27
N ASP A 126 11.05 2.95 -18.58
CA ASP A 126 11.17 4.06 -19.57
C ASP A 126 9.81 4.79 -19.83
N PHE A 127 8.84 4.72 -18.92
CA PHE A 127 7.48 5.27 -19.14
C PHE A 127 7.41 6.79 -19.13
#